data_AF-A0A8C5S5M5-F1
#
_entry.id   AF-A0A8C5S5M5-F1
#
_cell.length_a   1.000
_cell.length_b   1.000
_cell.length_c   1.000
_cell.angle_alpha   90.00
_cell.angle_beta   90.00
_cell.angle_gamma   90.00
#
_symmetry.space_group_name_H-M   'P 1'
#
loop_
_entity.id
_entity.type
_entity.pdbx_description
1 polymer ?
#
loop_
_entity_poly.entity_id
_entity_poly.type
_entity_poly.pdbx_seq_one_letter_code
_entity_poly.pdbx_strand_id
1 'polypeptide(L)'
;MATLSVKPGQRFTLPDWHISSDLLSTNAERQRSASHQIRQEARILRNETNNQTKWDEYDNRTRLNERLDIVNRWKETLDKCLTDMDTEINNLTQMKEAAEHALQAKNLPLDVAIENLTYRESRRAIDVVRDHVEEELHKEVEVIDATKKDLQQKVSEAFEQLCLLQEARQQLNFDHRGKREALEIDQTCVSLSVNSPNISYKVNPTRLPVGTITPEQWDQFSQYNKDRAEREMKAATELREAIALTIAQTDNELEAQRVATEFAFRKRIHELEKALDELRWQEKNTLEEIAEMEEDIRRLEEDLQKKMANLKLAHTRLETRTYRPNMELCRDQAQHGLTDEVHQLEGTIAALKQKMAQSQ
;
A
#
# COMPACT_ATOMS: atom_id res chain seq x y z
N MET A 1 -62.46 -117.95 5.76
CA MET A 1 -61.16 -118.51 5.38
C MET A 1 -60.13 -117.40 5.43
N ALA A 2 -59.32 -117.36 6.48
CA ALA A 2 -58.29 -116.35 6.67
C ALA A 2 -56.93 -116.99 6.36
N THR A 3 -56.27 -116.50 5.32
CA THR A 3 -54.88 -116.83 5.01
C THR A 3 -54.04 -115.57 5.22
N LEU A 4 -53.62 -115.33 6.46
CA LEU A 4 -52.48 -114.47 6.75
C LEU A 4 -51.24 -115.36 6.75
N SER A 5 -50.65 -115.52 5.55
CA SER A 5 -49.32 -116.08 5.39
C SER A 5 -48.30 -114.96 5.61
N VAL A 6 -47.81 -114.83 6.84
CA VAL A 6 -46.57 -114.13 7.13
C VAL A 6 -45.62 -115.15 7.73
N LYS A 7 -44.46 -115.34 7.10
CA LYS A 7 -43.39 -116.25 7.55
C LYS A 7 -43.13 -116.06 9.07
N PRO A 8 -43.07 -117.12 9.89
CA PRO A 8 -42.62 -116.98 11.27
C PRO A 8 -41.12 -116.64 11.24
N GLY A 9 -40.79 -115.41 11.58
CA GLY A 9 -39.40 -115.01 11.84
C GLY A 9 -38.81 -115.83 12.97
N GLN A 10 -37.48 -115.93 12.99
CA GLN A 10 -36.70 -116.56 14.05
C GLN A 10 -37.16 -116.09 15.45
N ARG A 11 -37.48 -117.01 16.35
CA ARG A 11 -37.90 -116.69 17.73
C ARG A 11 -36.67 -116.56 18.61
N PHE A 12 -36.46 -115.37 19.16
CA PHE A 12 -35.35 -115.06 20.07
C PHE A 12 -35.61 -115.60 21.48
N THR A 13 -34.55 -115.93 22.22
CA THR A 13 -34.64 -116.37 23.62
C THR A 13 -34.79 -115.19 24.58
N LEU A 14 -35.27 -115.43 25.81
CA LEU A 14 -35.38 -114.37 26.82
C LEU A 14 -34.02 -113.67 27.11
N PRO A 15 -32.88 -114.40 27.19
CA PRO A 15 -31.55 -113.77 27.23
C PRO A 15 -31.24 -112.89 26.02
N ASP A 16 -31.60 -113.30 24.79
CA ASP A 16 -31.41 -112.47 23.59
C ASP A 16 -32.21 -111.16 23.66
N TRP A 17 -33.41 -111.21 24.26
CA TRP A 17 -34.22 -110.02 24.52
C TRP A 17 -33.59 -109.11 25.57
N HIS A 18 -33.08 -109.66 26.68
CA HIS A 18 -32.36 -108.88 27.70
C HIS A 18 -31.11 -108.21 27.12
N ILE A 19 -30.29 -108.94 26.35
CA ILE A 19 -29.09 -108.40 25.69
C ILE A 19 -29.47 -107.28 24.70
N SER A 20 -30.52 -107.48 23.90
CA SER A 20 -31.00 -106.46 22.96
C SER A 20 -31.56 -105.22 23.68
N SER A 21 -32.32 -105.41 24.76
CA SER A 21 -32.86 -104.32 25.59
C SER A 21 -31.74 -103.54 26.29
N ASP A 22 -30.74 -104.22 26.84
CA ASP A 22 -29.58 -103.59 27.48
C ASP A 22 -28.72 -102.84 26.46
N LEU A 23 -28.55 -103.39 25.25
CA LEU A 23 -27.86 -102.73 24.15
C LEU A 23 -28.60 -101.46 23.71
N LEU A 24 -29.92 -101.54 23.55
CA LEU A 24 -30.77 -100.39 23.20
C LEU A 24 -30.72 -99.32 24.29
N SER A 25 -30.79 -99.72 25.57
CA SER A 25 -30.70 -98.82 26.71
C SER A 25 -29.33 -98.13 26.79
N THR A 26 -28.24 -98.90 26.67
CA THR A 26 -26.86 -98.39 26.70
C THR A 26 -26.60 -97.46 25.51
N ASN A 27 -27.09 -97.80 24.31
CA ASN A 27 -26.96 -96.92 23.14
C ASN A 27 -27.77 -95.64 23.33
N ALA A 28 -29.01 -95.71 23.84
CA ALA A 28 -29.82 -94.54 24.15
C ALA A 28 -29.17 -93.65 25.21
N GLU A 29 -28.51 -94.21 26.22
CA GLU A 29 -27.73 -93.47 27.21
C GLU A 29 -26.50 -92.78 26.59
N ARG A 30 -25.71 -93.49 25.78
CA ARG A 30 -24.58 -92.88 25.05
C ARG A 30 -25.02 -91.72 24.16
N GLN A 31 -26.10 -91.91 23.39
CA GLN A 31 -26.67 -90.86 22.53
C GLN A 31 -27.19 -89.67 23.35
N ARG A 32 -27.87 -89.92 24.49
CA ARG A 32 -28.32 -88.86 25.40
C ARG A 32 -27.14 -88.11 26.03
N SER A 33 -26.08 -88.82 26.43
CA SER A 33 -24.87 -88.22 27.00
C SER A 33 -24.14 -87.34 25.98
N ALA A 34 -23.93 -87.85 24.75
CA ALA A 34 -23.33 -87.07 23.66
C ALA A 34 -24.17 -85.84 23.30
N SER A 35 -25.50 -85.98 23.19
CA SER A 35 -26.42 -84.87 22.98
C SER A 35 -26.39 -83.86 24.14
N HIS A 36 -26.32 -84.33 25.39
CA HIS A 36 -26.20 -83.46 26.55
C HIS A 36 -24.90 -82.66 26.50
N GLN A 37 -23.76 -83.30 26.22
CA GLN A 37 -22.47 -82.64 26.07
C GLN A 37 -22.50 -81.57 24.98
N ILE A 38 -22.94 -81.91 23.76
CA ILE A 38 -23.06 -80.95 22.64
C ILE A 38 -23.94 -79.77 23.02
N ARG A 39 -25.07 -80.00 23.72
CA ARG A 39 -25.94 -78.91 24.17
C ARG A 39 -25.28 -78.03 25.22
N GLN A 40 -24.49 -78.58 26.14
CA GLN A 40 -23.76 -77.79 27.12
C GLN A 40 -22.64 -76.97 26.46
N GLU A 41 -21.86 -77.58 25.59
CA GLU A 41 -20.82 -76.90 24.80
C GLU A 41 -21.42 -75.78 23.94
N ALA A 42 -22.53 -76.04 23.24
CA ALA A 42 -23.23 -75.03 22.45
C ALA A 42 -23.79 -73.87 23.31
N ARG A 43 -24.25 -74.15 24.54
CA ARG A 43 -24.70 -73.11 25.48
C ARG A 43 -23.55 -72.25 25.97
N ILE A 44 -22.43 -72.86 26.31
CA ILE A 44 -21.21 -72.15 26.71
C ILE A 44 -20.74 -71.26 25.56
N LEU A 45 -20.57 -71.83 24.37
CA LEU A 45 -20.15 -71.10 23.16
C LEU A 45 -21.10 -69.94 22.84
N ARG A 46 -22.42 -70.16 22.90
CA ARG A 46 -23.40 -69.09 22.65
C ARG A 46 -23.30 -67.96 23.68
N ASN A 47 -23.09 -68.29 24.96
CA ASN A 47 -22.95 -67.27 25.99
C ASN A 47 -21.65 -66.49 25.84
N GLU A 48 -20.54 -67.19 25.59
CA GLU A 48 -19.23 -66.59 25.34
C GLU A 48 -19.25 -65.67 24.13
N THR A 49 -19.72 -66.15 22.98
CA THR A 49 -19.82 -65.36 21.74
C THR A 49 -20.76 -64.17 21.86
N ASN A 50 -21.89 -64.31 22.57
CA ASN A 50 -22.81 -63.19 22.83
C ASN A 50 -22.17 -62.12 23.72
N ASN A 51 -21.45 -62.52 24.76
CA ASN A 51 -20.72 -61.59 25.61
C ASN A 51 -19.60 -60.89 24.83
N GLN A 52 -18.80 -61.64 24.06
CA GLN A 52 -17.73 -61.11 23.23
C GLN A 52 -18.27 -60.08 22.23
N THR A 53 -19.34 -60.41 21.50
CA THR A 53 -19.95 -59.51 20.50
C THR A 53 -20.46 -58.21 21.14
N LYS A 54 -21.07 -58.29 22.33
CA LYS A 54 -21.54 -57.10 23.06
C LYS A 54 -20.38 -56.22 23.53
N TRP A 55 -19.32 -56.83 24.04
CA TRP A 55 -18.13 -56.11 24.47
C TRP A 55 -17.41 -55.45 23.30
N ASP A 56 -17.23 -56.16 22.18
CA ASP A 56 -16.58 -55.63 20.98
C ASP A 56 -17.37 -54.45 20.39
N GLU A 57 -18.71 -54.55 20.33
CA GLU A 57 -19.57 -53.45 19.88
C GLU A 57 -19.46 -52.23 20.81
N TYR A 58 -19.49 -52.46 22.13
CA TYR A 58 -19.37 -51.38 23.12
C TYR A 58 -17.99 -50.69 23.04
N ASP A 59 -16.92 -51.47 22.98
CA ASP A 59 -15.54 -50.99 22.89
C ASP A 59 -15.31 -50.21 21.59
N ASN A 60 -15.75 -50.73 20.45
CA ASN A 60 -15.63 -50.03 19.17
C ASN A 60 -16.51 -48.77 19.11
N ARG A 61 -17.71 -48.78 19.69
CA ARG A 61 -18.52 -47.57 19.83
C ARG A 61 -17.83 -46.51 20.69
N THR A 62 -17.13 -46.93 21.74
CA THR A 62 -16.33 -46.01 22.57
C THR A 62 -15.20 -45.39 21.76
N ARG A 63 -14.41 -46.20 21.05
CA ARG A 63 -13.33 -45.72 20.15
C ARG A 63 -13.82 -44.78 19.06
N LEU A 64 -15.00 -45.04 18.47
CA LEU A 64 -15.61 -44.15 17.48
C LEU A 64 -15.99 -42.78 18.08
N ASN A 65 -16.56 -42.77 19.29
CA ASN A 65 -16.88 -41.52 19.99
C ASN A 65 -15.60 -40.74 20.36
N GLU A 66 -14.56 -41.41 20.86
CA GLU A 66 -13.26 -40.77 21.11
C GLU A 66 -12.67 -40.16 19.83
N ARG A 67 -12.81 -40.86 18.70
CA ARG A 67 -12.37 -40.33 17.41
C ARG A 67 -13.17 -39.10 16.99
N LEU A 68 -14.50 -39.10 17.16
CA LEU A 68 -15.35 -37.94 16.91
C LEU A 68 -14.89 -36.71 17.69
N ASP A 69 -14.59 -36.87 18.98
CA ASP A 69 -14.11 -35.78 19.82
C ASP A 69 -12.78 -35.20 19.30
N ILE A 70 -11.83 -36.06 18.92
CA ILE A 70 -10.53 -35.64 18.38
C ILE A 70 -10.70 -34.90 17.05
N VAL A 71 -11.50 -35.43 16.13
CA VAL A 71 -11.72 -34.79 14.83
C VAL A 71 -12.47 -33.47 15.00
N ASN A 72 -13.43 -33.39 15.93
CA ASN A 72 -14.17 -32.15 16.21
C ASN A 72 -13.27 -31.06 16.80
N ARG A 73 -12.37 -31.40 17.74
CA ARG A 73 -11.38 -30.45 18.28
C ARG A 73 -10.49 -29.85 17.18
N TRP A 74 -10.03 -30.69 16.25
CA TRP A 74 -9.25 -30.21 15.11
C TRP A 74 -10.09 -29.35 14.18
N LYS A 75 -11.34 -29.74 13.89
CA LYS A 75 -12.27 -28.94 13.09
C LYS A 75 -12.47 -27.54 13.68
N GLU A 76 -12.74 -27.44 14.98
CA GLU A 76 -12.91 -26.19 15.71
C GLU A 76 -11.62 -25.34 15.70
N THR A 77 -10.46 -25.98 15.85
CA THR A 77 -9.16 -25.30 15.79
C THR A 77 -8.91 -24.70 14.40
N LEU A 78 -9.21 -25.45 13.34
CA LEU A 78 -9.08 -25.00 11.96
C LEU A 78 -10.11 -23.91 11.62
N ASP A 79 -11.36 -24.03 12.09
CA ASP A 79 -12.41 -23.01 11.97
C ASP A 79 -11.96 -21.66 12.56
N LYS A 80 -11.40 -21.70 13.78
CA LYS A 80 -10.86 -20.51 14.43
C LYS A 80 -9.71 -19.92 13.62
N CYS A 81 -8.74 -20.76 13.22
CA CYS A 81 -7.59 -20.30 12.44
C CYS A 81 -7.99 -19.68 11.10
N LEU A 82 -9.03 -20.21 10.44
CA LEU A 82 -9.60 -19.63 9.21
C LEU A 82 -10.21 -18.25 9.47
N THR A 83 -10.96 -18.10 10.57
CA THR A 83 -11.58 -16.81 10.94
C THR A 83 -10.52 -15.75 11.25
N ASP A 84 -9.49 -16.13 12.02
CA ASP A 84 -8.36 -15.26 12.34
C ASP A 84 -7.60 -14.86 11.05
N MET A 85 -7.41 -15.80 10.13
CA MET A 85 -6.75 -15.56 8.84
C MET A 85 -7.56 -14.65 7.91
N ASP A 86 -8.88 -14.83 7.81
CA ASP A 86 -9.73 -13.92 7.03
C ASP A 86 -9.70 -12.50 7.60
N THR A 87 -9.66 -12.37 8.93
CA THR A 87 -9.49 -11.08 9.60
C THR A 87 -8.16 -10.42 9.24
N GLU A 88 -7.06 -11.19 9.27
CA GLU A 88 -5.74 -10.66 8.94
C GLU A 88 -5.60 -10.31 7.45
N ILE A 89 -6.18 -11.09 6.53
CA ILE A 89 -6.25 -10.77 5.10
C ILE A 89 -6.96 -9.42 4.90
N ASN A 90 -8.09 -9.20 5.58
CA ASN A 90 -8.83 -7.95 5.48
C ASN A 90 -8.04 -6.77 6.06
N ASN A 91 -7.33 -6.96 7.17
CA ASN A 91 -6.49 -5.92 7.77
C ASN A 91 -5.31 -5.54 6.87
N LEU A 92 -4.62 -6.52 6.29
CA LEU A 92 -3.49 -6.28 5.40
C LEU A 92 -3.94 -5.64 4.08
N THR A 93 -5.11 -6.03 3.57
CA THR A 93 -5.73 -5.39 2.39
C THR A 93 -5.99 -3.90 2.64
N GLN A 94 -6.62 -3.55 3.77
CA GLN A 94 -6.85 -2.14 4.14
C GLN A 94 -5.55 -1.36 4.29
N MET A 95 -4.52 -1.96 4.89
CA MET A 95 -3.22 -1.29 5.05
C MET A 95 -2.50 -1.08 3.71
N LYS A 96 -2.60 -2.05 2.78
CA LYS A 96 -2.11 -1.92 1.41
C LYS A 96 -2.83 -0.78 0.68
N GLU A 97 -4.16 -0.73 0.76
CA GLU A 97 -4.97 0.34 0.16
C GLU A 97 -4.59 1.72 0.74
N ALA A 98 -4.35 1.81 2.04
CA ALA A 98 -3.87 3.04 2.67
C ALA A 98 -2.51 3.49 2.10
N ALA A 99 -1.57 2.56 1.89
CA ALA A 99 -0.29 2.86 1.26
C ALA A 99 -0.44 3.27 -0.22
N GLU A 100 -1.35 2.64 -0.98
CA GLU A 100 -1.67 3.02 -2.36
C GLU A 100 -2.27 4.44 -2.44
N HIS A 101 -3.18 4.78 -1.52
CA HIS A 101 -3.72 6.12 -1.40
C HIS A 101 -2.66 7.15 -1.02
N ALA A 102 -1.79 6.83 -0.05
CA ALA A 102 -0.68 7.69 0.33
C ALA A 102 0.28 7.94 -0.86
N LEU A 103 0.56 6.90 -1.65
CA LEU A 103 1.37 6.98 -2.86
C LEU A 103 0.71 7.89 -3.92
N GLN A 104 -0.58 7.69 -4.18
CA GLN A 104 -1.32 8.49 -5.16
C GLN A 104 -1.39 9.97 -4.73
N ALA A 105 -1.54 10.24 -3.44
CA ALA A 105 -1.59 11.59 -2.90
C ALA A 105 -0.30 12.39 -3.16
N LYS A 106 0.83 11.72 -3.41
CA LYS A 106 2.11 12.40 -3.72
C LYS A 106 2.22 12.90 -5.17
N ASN A 107 1.30 12.52 -6.07
CA ASN A 107 1.33 12.97 -7.46
C ASN A 107 1.09 14.48 -7.59
N LEU A 108 0.08 15.01 -6.90
CA LEU A 108 -0.24 16.44 -6.98
C LEU A 108 0.90 17.34 -6.47
N PRO A 109 1.50 17.11 -5.28
CA PRO A 109 2.66 17.86 -4.84
C PRO A 109 3.85 17.78 -5.81
N LEU A 110 4.09 16.61 -6.42
CA LEU A 110 5.14 16.43 -7.42
C LEU A 110 4.89 17.32 -8.66
N ASP A 111 3.69 17.28 -9.20
CA ASP A 111 3.30 18.08 -10.37
C ASP A 111 3.45 19.58 -10.07
N VAL A 112 3.05 20.02 -8.88
CA VAL A 112 3.20 21.41 -8.43
C VAL A 112 4.67 21.81 -8.30
N ALA A 113 5.53 20.95 -7.74
CA ALA A 113 6.96 21.24 -7.61
C ALA A 113 7.63 21.35 -9.00
N ILE A 114 7.28 20.47 -9.93
CA ILE A 114 7.76 20.49 -11.33
C ILE A 114 7.25 21.74 -12.07
N GLU A 115 5.98 22.10 -11.90
CA GLU A 115 5.39 23.30 -12.50
C GLU A 115 6.10 24.57 -11.97
N ASN A 116 6.37 24.63 -10.66
CA ASN A 116 7.14 25.73 -10.07
C ASN A 116 8.55 25.83 -10.66
N LEU A 117 9.25 24.70 -10.85
CA LEU A 117 10.55 24.69 -11.53
C LEU A 117 10.44 25.19 -12.98
N THR A 118 9.39 24.76 -13.71
CA THR A 118 9.13 25.20 -15.09
C THR A 118 8.90 26.71 -15.19
N TYR A 119 8.14 27.29 -14.26
CA TYR A 119 7.95 28.75 -14.19
C TYR A 119 9.26 29.50 -13.90
N ARG A 120 10.15 28.92 -13.10
CA ARG A 120 11.45 29.51 -12.82
C ARG A 120 12.38 29.46 -14.03
N GLU A 121 12.39 28.36 -14.77
CA GLU A 121 13.14 28.24 -16.03
C GLU A 121 12.65 29.23 -17.10
N SER A 122 11.39 29.65 -17.02
CA SER A 122 10.77 30.63 -17.92
C SER A 122 11.17 32.09 -17.64
N ARG A 123 11.97 32.36 -16.60
CA ARG A 123 12.51 33.71 -16.32
C ARG A 123 13.45 34.17 -17.44
N ARG A 124 13.75 35.48 -17.50
CA ARG A 124 14.49 36.07 -18.62
C ARG A 124 15.79 36.73 -18.16
N ALA A 125 16.82 36.62 -19.00
CA ALA A 125 18.10 37.30 -18.82
C ALA A 125 18.70 37.06 -17.42
N ILE A 126 18.98 38.15 -16.68
CA ILE A 126 19.64 38.09 -15.38
C ILE A 126 18.75 37.48 -14.28
N ASP A 127 17.43 37.38 -14.50
CA ASP A 127 16.50 36.80 -13.52
C ASP A 127 16.49 35.27 -13.51
N VAL A 128 17.16 34.63 -14.48
CA VAL A 128 17.42 33.18 -14.48
C VAL A 128 18.58 32.90 -13.52
N VAL A 129 18.23 32.78 -12.24
CA VAL A 129 19.20 32.58 -11.16
C VAL A 129 18.85 31.30 -10.41
N ARG A 130 19.87 30.46 -10.22
CA ARG A 130 19.86 29.39 -9.22
C ARG A 130 19.90 30.02 -7.83
N ASP A 131 18.73 30.18 -7.24
CA ASP A 131 18.57 30.68 -5.88
C ASP A 131 18.16 29.52 -4.95
N HIS A 132 18.08 29.83 -3.65
CA HIS A 132 17.74 28.84 -2.64
C HIS A 132 16.34 28.22 -2.84
N VAL A 133 15.41 28.91 -3.51
CA VAL A 133 14.09 28.33 -3.82
C VAL A 133 14.22 27.23 -4.85
N GLU A 134 15.08 27.41 -5.85
CA GLU A 134 15.33 26.37 -6.86
C GLU A 134 15.98 25.13 -6.25
N GLU A 135 16.92 25.32 -5.32
CA GLU A 135 17.55 24.23 -4.58
C GLU A 135 16.52 23.44 -3.75
N GLU A 136 15.67 24.13 -2.98
CA GLU A 136 14.65 23.46 -2.15
C GLU A 136 13.54 22.82 -3.00
N LEU A 137 13.19 23.38 -4.17
CA LEU A 137 12.25 22.75 -5.10
C LEU A 137 12.80 21.46 -5.72
N HIS A 138 14.08 21.45 -6.12
CA HIS A 138 14.71 20.21 -6.60
C HIS A 138 14.76 19.14 -5.50
N LYS A 139 15.11 19.55 -4.28
CA LYS A 139 15.11 18.65 -3.13
C LYS A 139 13.70 18.15 -2.79
N GLU A 140 12.67 18.98 -2.95
CA GLU A 140 11.28 18.57 -2.79
C GLU A 140 10.87 17.50 -3.80
N VAL A 141 11.25 17.65 -5.08
CA VAL A 141 11.05 16.61 -6.10
C VAL A 141 11.79 15.32 -5.72
N GLU A 142 13.05 15.40 -5.30
CA GLU A 142 13.84 14.23 -4.89
C GLU A 142 13.23 13.49 -3.70
N VAL A 143 12.78 14.21 -2.67
CA VAL A 143 12.12 13.63 -1.49
C VAL A 143 10.78 13.01 -1.90
N ILE A 144 9.97 13.69 -2.72
CA ILE A 144 8.71 13.12 -3.20
C ILE A 144 8.95 11.82 -3.98
N ASP A 145 9.92 11.78 -4.89
CA ASP A 145 10.22 10.56 -5.65
C ASP A 145 10.77 9.44 -4.75
N ALA A 146 11.58 9.76 -3.73
CA ALA A 146 12.03 8.78 -2.75
C ALA A 146 10.86 8.19 -1.96
N THR A 147 9.99 9.04 -1.40
CA THR A 147 8.81 8.57 -0.65
C THR A 147 7.86 7.74 -1.51
N LYS A 148 7.68 8.08 -2.79
CA LYS A 148 6.89 7.26 -3.74
C LYS A 148 7.50 5.87 -3.94
N LYS A 149 8.83 5.76 -4.04
CA LYS A 149 9.50 4.46 -4.18
C LYS A 149 9.33 3.60 -2.93
N ASP A 150 9.49 4.19 -1.74
CA ASP A 150 9.36 3.48 -0.47
C ASP A 150 7.93 2.96 -0.28
N LEU A 151 6.92 3.80 -0.54
CA LEU A 151 5.51 3.39 -0.48
C LEU A 151 5.19 2.32 -1.54
N GLN A 152 5.69 2.46 -2.76
CA GLN A 152 5.48 1.47 -3.81
C GLN A 152 6.10 0.10 -3.47
N GLN A 153 7.29 0.09 -2.86
CA GLN A 153 7.91 -1.13 -2.35
C GLN A 153 7.02 -1.80 -1.31
N LYS A 154 6.49 -1.03 -0.35
CA LYS A 154 5.58 -1.54 0.68
C LYS A 154 4.27 -2.09 0.13
N VAL A 155 3.72 -1.48 -0.91
CA VAL A 155 2.54 -2.00 -1.63
C VAL A 155 2.85 -3.36 -2.27
N SER A 156 4.02 -3.51 -2.90
CA SER A 156 4.44 -4.78 -3.51
C SER A 156 4.66 -5.88 -2.46
N GLU A 157 5.36 -5.58 -1.36
CA GLU A 157 5.55 -6.50 -0.24
C GLU A 157 4.19 -6.96 0.34
N ALA A 158 3.23 -6.03 0.50
CA ALA A 158 1.89 -6.36 0.98
C ALA A 158 1.11 -7.27 0.01
N PHE A 159 1.24 -7.05 -1.29
CA PHE A 159 0.61 -7.89 -2.30
C PHE A 159 1.15 -9.32 -2.29
N GLU A 160 2.47 -9.49 -2.19
CA GLU A 160 3.10 -10.81 -2.08
C GLU A 160 2.65 -11.54 -0.81
N GLN A 161 2.63 -10.86 0.34
CA GLN A 161 2.18 -11.44 1.60
C GLN A 161 0.68 -11.82 1.57
N LEU A 162 -0.17 -11.03 0.88
CA LEU A 162 -1.58 -11.40 0.65
C LEU A 162 -1.71 -12.69 -0.16
N CYS A 163 -0.85 -12.92 -1.16
CA CYS A 163 -0.84 -14.18 -1.91
C CYS A 163 -0.52 -15.36 -0.99
N LEU A 164 0.51 -15.24 -0.14
CA LEU A 164 0.92 -16.28 0.81
C LEU A 164 -0.19 -16.60 1.83
N LEU A 165 -0.86 -15.57 2.36
CA LEU A 165 -2.02 -15.76 3.24
C LEU A 165 -3.17 -16.48 2.52
N GLN A 166 -3.46 -16.14 1.26
CA GLN A 166 -4.51 -16.81 0.48
C GLN A 166 -4.19 -18.29 0.24
N GLU A 167 -2.93 -18.63 -0.06
CA GLU A 167 -2.49 -20.02 -0.20
C GLU A 167 -2.66 -20.81 1.11
N ALA A 168 -2.20 -20.25 2.22
CA ALA A 168 -2.34 -20.86 3.55
C ALA A 168 -3.82 -21.06 3.90
N ARG A 169 -4.68 -20.07 3.57
CA ARG A 169 -6.13 -20.16 3.77
C ARG A 169 -6.75 -21.28 2.96
N GLN A 170 -6.34 -21.46 1.71
CA GLN A 170 -6.84 -22.55 0.86
C GLN A 170 -6.47 -23.91 1.48
N GLN A 171 -5.22 -24.08 1.93
CA GLN A 171 -4.78 -25.32 2.58
C GLN A 171 -5.56 -25.63 3.86
N LEU A 172 -5.78 -24.63 4.72
CA LEU A 172 -6.63 -24.77 5.91
C LEU A 172 -8.06 -25.18 5.54
N ASN A 173 -8.66 -24.57 4.51
CA ASN A 173 -10.00 -24.91 4.05
C ASN A 173 -10.09 -26.36 3.55
N PHE A 174 -9.08 -26.84 2.82
CA PHE A 174 -9.05 -28.23 2.36
C PHE A 174 -9.01 -29.21 3.54
N ASP A 175 -8.16 -28.96 4.54
CA ASP A 175 -8.08 -29.80 5.73
C ASP A 175 -9.37 -29.75 6.56
N HIS A 176 -9.90 -28.54 6.78
CA HIS A 176 -11.16 -28.32 7.49
C HIS A 176 -12.32 -29.08 6.85
N ARG A 177 -12.46 -28.96 5.52
CA ARG A 177 -13.47 -29.70 4.76
C ARG A 177 -13.31 -31.22 4.95
N GLY A 178 -12.07 -31.71 4.90
CA GLY A 178 -11.76 -33.10 5.18
C GLY A 178 -12.18 -33.53 6.60
N LYS A 179 -11.93 -32.70 7.62
CA LYS A 179 -12.39 -32.98 9.00
C LYS A 179 -13.90 -33.01 9.10
N ARG A 180 -14.60 -32.09 8.45
CA ARG A 180 -16.07 -32.02 8.44
C ARG A 180 -16.69 -33.25 7.78
N GLU A 181 -16.19 -33.65 6.62
CA GLU A 181 -16.66 -34.85 5.91
C GLU A 181 -16.38 -36.12 6.72
N ALA A 182 -15.21 -36.22 7.36
CA ALA A 182 -14.89 -37.33 8.26
C ALA A 182 -15.83 -37.39 9.48
N LEU A 183 -16.15 -36.25 10.11
CA LEU A 183 -17.11 -36.18 11.21
C LEU A 183 -18.50 -36.67 10.81
N GLU A 184 -18.99 -36.27 9.63
CA GLU A 184 -20.31 -36.70 9.14
C GLU A 184 -20.38 -38.22 8.92
N ILE A 185 -19.31 -38.80 8.37
CA ILE A 185 -19.18 -40.25 8.19
C ILE A 185 -19.15 -40.96 9.54
N ASP A 186 -18.29 -40.51 10.46
CA ASP A 186 -18.12 -41.15 11.77
C ASP A 186 -19.38 -41.01 12.64
N GLN A 187 -20.10 -39.89 12.56
CA GLN A 187 -21.41 -39.69 13.22
C GLN A 187 -22.45 -40.67 12.67
N THR A 188 -22.45 -40.86 11.35
CA THR A 188 -23.31 -41.86 10.71
C THR A 188 -22.96 -43.25 11.24
N CYS A 189 -21.68 -43.61 11.31
CA CYS A 189 -21.22 -44.89 11.84
C CYS A 189 -21.67 -45.14 13.29
N VAL A 190 -21.54 -44.15 14.18
CA VAL A 190 -22.01 -44.24 15.57
C VAL A 190 -23.53 -44.39 15.67
N SER A 191 -24.28 -43.77 14.75
CA SER A 191 -25.75 -43.86 14.72
C SER A 191 -26.29 -45.21 14.23
N LEU A 192 -25.46 -46.02 13.54
CA LEU A 192 -25.88 -47.32 13.03
C LEU A 192 -26.11 -48.32 14.18
N SER A 193 -27.11 -49.16 13.99
CA SER A 193 -27.45 -50.27 14.89
C SER A 193 -27.84 -51.50 14.08
N VAL A 194 -27.93 -52.65 14.73
CA VAL A 194 -28.40 -53.91 14.10
C VAL A 194 -29.82 -53.79 13.53
N ASN A 195 -30.61 -52.82 14.00
CA ASN A 195 -31.97 -52.58 13.52
C ASN A 195 -32.05 -51.51 12.41
N SER A 196 -30.91 -50.95 11.99
CA SER A 196 -30.87 -49.91 10.97
C SER A 196 -31.20 -50.50 9.58
N PRO A 197 -32.05 -49.85 8.76
CA PRO A 197 -32.57 -50.43 7.52
C PRO A 197 -31.53 -50.66 6.42
N ASN A 198 -30.40 -49.96 6.47
CA ASN A 198 -29.37 -49.96 5.40
C ASN A 198 -28.09 -50.75 5.75
N ILE A 199 -28.15 -51.67 6.71
CA ILE A 199 -27.02 -52.58 6.99
C ILE A 199 -26.99 -53.72 5.96
N SER A 200 -25.81 -54.06 5.45
CA SER A 200 -25.62 -55.17 4.51
C SER A 200 -24.19 -55.67 4.50
N TYR A 201 -23.99 -56.93 4.09
CA TYR A 201 -22.65 -57.48 3.88
C TYR A 201 -21.94 -56.74 2.75
N LYS A 202 -20.71 -56.30 3.03
CA LYS A 202 -19.89 -55.56 2.05
C LYS A 202 -18.87 -56.50 1.42
N VAL A 203 -18.57 -56.27 0.14
CA VAL A 203 -17.50 -56.98 -0.56
C VAL A 203 -16.16 -56.47 -0.03
N ASN A 204 -15.30 -57.39 0.42
CA ASN A 204 -13.97 -57.11 0.96
C ASN A 204 -13.96 -55.95 2.00
N PRO A 205 -14.60 -56.14 3.18
CA PRO A 205 -14.77 -55.08 4.18
C PRO A 205 -13.45 -54.72 4.90
N THR A 206 -12.47 -55.62 4.91
CA THR A 206 -11.16 -55.43 5.56
C THR A 206 -10.13 -54.81 4.63
N ARG A 207 -10.55 -54.29 3.46
CA ARG A 207 -9.64 -53.63 2.52
C ARG A 207 -9.12 -52.32 3.11
N LEU A 208 -7.84 -52.06 2.90
CA LEU A 208 -7.24 -50.76 3.17
C LEU A 208 -7.09 -50.01 1.84
N PRO A 209 -7.73 -48.84 1.69
CA PRO A 209 -7.52 -48.00 0.52
C PRO A 209 -6.04 -47.66 0.34
N VAL A 210 -5.60 -47.58 -0.91
CA VAL A 210 -4.25 -47.08 -1.22
C VAL A 210 -4.13 -45.63 -0.76
N GLY A 211 -3.03 -45.29 -0.08
CA GLY A 211 -2.83 -43.95 0.49
C GLY A 211 -3.41 -43.75 1.89
N THR A 212 -3.78 -44.82 2.61
CA THR A 212 -4.15 -44.74 4.02
C THR A 212 -2.96 -44.21 4.84
N ILE A 213 -3.24 -43.23 5.71
CA ILE A 213 -2.25 -42.59 6.59
C ILE A 213 -2.46 -43.01 8.05
N THR A 214 -1.41 -42.87 8.85
CA THR A 214 -1.43 -43.10 10.30
C THR A 214 -2.11 -41.94 11.05
N PRO A 215 -2.66 -42.18 12.26
CA PRO A 215 -3.19 -41.11 13.10
C PRO A 215 -2.17 -40.01 13.38
N GLU A 216 -0.89 -40.37 13.55
CA GLU A 216 0.21 -39.43 13.77
C GLU A 216 0.43 -38.54 12.55
N GLN A 217 0.43 -39.11 11.34
CA GLN A 217 0.52 -38.32 10.10
C GLN A 217 -0.69 -37.41 9.90
N TRP A 218 -1.90 -37.86 10.28
CA TRP A 218 -3.12 -37.07 10.20
C TRP A 218 -3.10 -35.87 11.15
N ASP A 219 -2.58 -36.06 12.36
CA ASP A 219 -2.44 -35.01 13.37
C ASP A 219 -1.36 -33.99 12.96
N GLN A 220 -0.21 -34.47 12.51
CA GLN A 220 0.89 -33.64 11.99
C GLN A 220 0.46 -32.80 10.79
N PHE A 221 -0.40 -33.31 9.91
CA PHE A 221 -0.89 -32.55 8.77
C PHE A 221 -1.69 -31.31 9.21
N SER A 222 -2.60 -31.47 10.17
CA SER A 222 -3.39 -30.35 10.70
C SER A 222 -2.56 -29.38 11.53
N GLN A 223 -1.64 -29.91 12.34
CA GLN A 223 -0.68 -29.09 13.08
C GLN A 223 0.18 -28.25 12.13
N TYR A 224 0.71 -28.84 11.06
CA TYR A 224 1.52 -28.14 10.05
C TYR A 224 0.74 -27.00 9.36
N ASN A 225 -0.51 -27.25 8.96
CA ASN A 225 -1.33 -26.24 8.31
C ASN A 225 -1.62 -25.06 9.26
N LYS A 226 -1.91 -25.36 10.53
CA LYS A 226 -2.09 -24.37 11.59
C LYS A 226 -0.82 -23.54 11.80
N ASP A 227 0.33 -24.19 11.98
CA ASP A 227 1.60 -23.52 12.24
C ASP A 227 2.06 -22.67 11.04
N ARG A 228 1.80 -23.14 9.80
CA ARG A 228 2.02 -22.35 8.60
C ARG A 228 1.15 -21.09 8.62
N ALA A 229 -0.15 -21.24 8.88
CA ALA A 229 -1.07 -20.11 8.92
C ALA A 229 -0.69 -19.08 9.99
N GLU A 230 -0.34 -19.52 11.20
CA GLU A 230 0.10 -18.65 12.29
C GLU A 230 1.39 -17.88 11.92
N ARG A 231 2.34 -18.51 11.22
CA ARG A 231 3.55 -17.83 10.71
C ARG A 231 3.22 -16.75 9.68
N GLU A 232 2.36 -17.05 8.71
CA GLU A 232 1.99 -16.06 7.68
C GLU A 232 1.19 -14.89 8.27
N MET A 233 0.30 -15.14 9.24
CA MET A 233 -0.44 -14.08 9.94
C MET A 233 0.49 -13.18 10.76
N LYS A 234 1.51 -13.77 11.41
CA LYS A 234 2.53 -13.00 12.14
C LYS A 234 3.34 -12.11 11.20
N ALA A 235 3.82 -12.66 10.09
CA ALA A 235 4.54 -11.88 9.07
C ALA A 235 3.68 -10.73 8.51
N ALA A 236 2.39 -10.99 8.27
CA ALA A 236 1.44 -9.95 7.85
C ALA A 236 1.25 -8.84 8.89
N THR A 237 1.18 -9.19 10.17
CA THR A 237 1.07 -8.20 11.26
C THR A 237 2.30 -7.30 11.33
N GLU A 238 3.50 -7.89 11.29
CA GLU A 238 4.77 -7.14 11.28
C GLU A 238 4.86 -6.24 10.04
N LEU A 239 4.42 -6.71 8.88
CA LEU A 239 4.38 -5.92 7.66
C LEU A 239 3.39 -4.74 7.76
N ARG A 240 2.20 -4.94 8.35
CA ARG A 240 1.25 -3.84 8.58
C ARG A 240 1.84 -2.74 9.45
N GLU A 241 2.53 -3.12 10.53
CA GLU A 241 3.22 -2.16 11.39
C GLU A 241 4.30 -1.40 10.63
N ALA A 242 5.09 -2.11 9.81
CA ALA A 242 6.11 -1.49 8.97
C ALA A 242 5.50 -0.50 7.94
N ILE A 243 4.38 -0.87 7.29
CA ILE A 243 3.68 0.01 6.34
C ILE A 243 3.19 1.27 7.04
N ALA A 244 2.53 1.14 8.19
CA ALA A 244 2.03 2.28 8.95
C ALA A 244 3.16 3.23 9.36
N LEU A 245 4.31 2.68 9.74
CA LEU A 245 5.50 3.43 10.11
C LEU A 245 6.10 4.15 8.88
N THR A 246 6.20 3.49 7.73
CA THR A 246 6.64 4.12 6.47
C THR A 246 5.71 5.26 6.05
N ILE A 247 4.38 5.10 6.13
CA ILE A 247 3.43 6.18 5.84
C ILE A 247 3.71 7.38 6.76
N ALA A 248 3.81 7.16 8.07
CA ALA A 248 4.08 8.25 9.02
C ALA A 248 5.45 8.92 8.79
N GLN A 249 6.49 8.15 8.47
CA GLN A 249 7.83 8.69 8.15
C GLN A 249 7.80 9.57 6.91
N THR A 250 7.25 9.06 5.81
CA THR A 250 7.17 9.79 4.54
C THR A 250 6.34 11.07 4.67
N ASP A 251 5.26 11.06 5.45
CA ASP A 251 4.47 12.27 5.73
C ASP A 251 5.27 13.32 6.52
N ASN A 252 6.04 12.91 7.52
CA ASN A 252 6.89 13.83 8.30
C ASN A 252 8.03 14.42 7.46
N GLU A 253 8.67 13.60 6.62
CA GLU A 253 9.74 14.06 5.73
C GLU A 253 9.24 15.08 4.71
N LEU A 254 8.06 14.84 4.13
CA LEU A 254 7.43 15.76 3.20
C LEU A 254 6.96 17.05 3.88
N GLU A 255 6.43 16.97 5.09
CA GLU A 255 6.07 18.16 5.87
C GLU A 255 7.30 19.02 6.15
N ALA A 256 8.41 18.40 6.57
CA ALA A 256 9.67 19.10 6.81
C ALA A 256 10.21 19.77 5.54
N GLN A 257 10.16 19.07 4.39
CA GLN A 257 10.60 19.63 3.12
C GLN A 257 9.67 20.75 2.64
N ARG A 258 8.35 20.62 2.79
CA ARG A 258 7.38 21.68 2.46
C ARG A 258 7.68 22.96 3.24
N VAL A 259 7.94 22.85 4.54
CA VAL A 259 8.28 24.00 5.39
C VAL A 259 9.58 24.68 4.93
N ALA A 260 10.58 23.89 4.52
CA ALA A 260 11.84 24.43 3.98
C ALA A 260 11.62 25.19 2.66
N THR A 261 10.90 24.59 1.70
CA THR A 261 10.57 25.24 0.42
C THR A 261 9.74 26.51 0.64
N GLU A 262 8.72 26.47 1.50
CA GLU A 262 7.87 27.63 1.81
C GLU A 262 8.69 28.77 2.43
N PHE A 263 9.61 28.45 3.35
CA PHE A 263 10.50 29.44 3.93
C PHE A 263 11.41 30.08 2.87
N ALA A 264 11.99 29.29 1.97
CA ALA A 264 12.79 29.79 0.86
C ALA A 264 11.97 30.75 -0.02
N PHE A 265 10.73 30.39 -0.36
CA PHE A 265 9.84 31.25 -1.14
C PHE A 265 9.56 32.57 -0.43
N ARG A 266 9.17 32.54 0.84
CA ARG A 266 8.89 33.76 1.63
C ARG A 266 10.08 34.70 1.65
N LYS A 267 11.29 34.17 1.87
CA LYS A 267 12.52 34.95 1.85
C LYS A 267 12.76 35.57 0.47
N ARG A 268 12.61 34.80 -0.60
CA ARG A 268 12.86 35.28 -1.97
C ARG A 268 11.85 36.32 -2.42
N ILE A 269 10.58 36.15 -2.08
CA ILE A 269 9.52 37.14 -2.35
C ILE A 269 9.86 38.46 -1.68
N HIS A 270 10.25 38.43 -0.40
CA HIS A 270 10.62 39.64 0.34
C HIS A 270 11.83 40.36 -0.29
N GLU A 271 12.84 39.61 -0.74
CA GLU A 271 13.99 40.18 -1.46
C GLU A 271 13.58 40.88 -2.76
N LEU A 272 12.67 40.27 -3.53
CA LEU A 272 12.16 40.82 -4.79
C LEU A 272 11.30 42.07 -4.56
N GLU A 273 10.43 42.06 -3.55
CA GLU A 273 9.63 43.23 -3.16
C GLU A 273 10.52 44.41 -2.80
N LYS A 274 11.56 44.18 -1.98
CA LYS A 274 12.53 45.22 -1.62
C LYS A 274 13.28 45.77 -2.83
N ALA A 275 13.69 44.92 -3.76
CA ALA A 275 14.37 45.35 -4.98
C ALA A 275 13.43 46.16 -5.89
N LEU A 276 12.16 45.75 -6.00
CA LEU A 276 11.16 46.46 -6.78
C LEU A 276 10.88 47.86 -6.20
N ASP A 277 10.74 47.98 -4.88
CA ASP A 277 10.50 49.26 -4.21
C ASP A 277 11.69 50.22 -4.40
N GLU A 278 12.92 49.72 -4.31
CA GLU A 278 14.12 50.50 -4.60
C GLU A 278 14.14 50.97 -6.06
N LEU A 279 13.86 50.09 -7.03
CA LEU A 279 13.83 50.46 -8.44
C LEU A 279 12.76 51.51 -8.76
N ARG A 280 11.57 51.40 -8.14
CA ARG A 280 10.52 52.41 -8.26
C ARG A 280 10.94 53.76 -7.67
N TRP A 281 11.69 53.73 -6.56
CA TRP A 281 12.25 54.94 -5.97
C TRP A 281 13.28 55.60 -6.89
N GLN A 282 14.20 54.81 -7.47
CA GLN A 282 15.20 55.29 -8.42
C GLN A 282 14.56 55.83 -9.71
N GLU A 283 13.53 55.16 -10.24
CA GLU A 283 12.77 55.62 -11.40
C GLU A 283 12.17 56.99 -11.14
N LYS A 284 11.51 57.17 -9.98
CA LYS A 284 10.92 58.44 -9.59
C LYS A 284 11.98 59.55 -9.53
N ASN A 285 13.07 59.33 -8.83
CA ASN A 285 14.13 60.35 -8.70
C ASN A 285 14.76 60.69 -10.05
N THR A 286 14.94 59.70 -10.92
CA THR A 286 15.52 59.92 -12.26
C THR A 286 14.56 60.73 -13.13
N LEU A 287 13.24 60.50 -13.04
CA LEU A 287 12.25 61.31 -13.74
C LEU A 287 12.21 62.75 -13.22
N GLU A 288 12.36 62.95 -11.91
CA GLU A 288 12.47 64.29 -11.30
C GLU A 288 13.73 65.02 -11.80
N GLU A 289 14.90 64.35 -11.81
CA GLU A 289 16.15 64.89 -12.35
C GLU A 289 16.07 65.22 -13.85
N ILE A 290 15.42 64.36 -14.65
CA ILE A 290 15.16 64.64 -16.07
C ILE A 290 14.32 65.91 -16.22
N ALA A 291 13.25 66.06 -15.43
CA ALA A 291 12.39 67.24 -15.49
C ALA A 291 13.12 68.53 -15.08
N GLU A 292 14.00 68.46 -14.08
CA GLU A 292 14.86 69.58 -13.68
C GLU A 292 15.87 69.92 -14.78
N MET A 293 16.53 68.92 -15.38
CA MET A 293 17.47 69.11 -16.48
C MET A 293 16.78 69.73 -17.71
N GLU A 294 15.58 69.27 -18.06
CA GLU A 294 14.78 69.85 -19.15
C GLU A 294 14.42 71.33 -18.91
N GLU A 295 14.10 71.69 -17.66
CA GLU A 295 13.83 73.07 -17.28
C GLU A 295 15.09 73.96 -17.36
N ASP A 296 16.24 73.44 -16.94
CA ASP A 296 17.50 74.17 -17.05
C ASP A 296 17.94 74.33 -18.52
N ILE A 297 17.69 73.34 -19.39
CA ILE A 297 17.88 73.49 -20.84
C ILE A 297 17.01 74.62 -21.39
N ARG A 298 15.71 74.67 -21.05
CA ARG A 298 14.81 75.76 -21.46
C ARG A 298 15.33 77.13 -21.04
N ARG A 299 15.79 77.25 -19.80
CA ARG A 299 16.38 78.51 -19.28
C ARG A 299 17.66 78.89 -20.02
N LEU A 300 18.53 77.92 -20.31
CA LEU A 300 19.75 78.15 -21.09
C LEU A 300 19.43 78.60 -22.53
N GLU A 301 18.42 78.02 -23.17
CA GLU A 301 17.94 78.44 -24.49
C GLU A 301 17.40 79.87 -24.48
N GLU A 302 16.57 80.22 -23.51
CA GLU A 302 16.06 81.59 -23.34
C GLU A 302 17.19 82.61 -23.13
N ASP A 303 18.15 82.29 -22.27
CA ASP A 303 19.28 83.17 -22.01
C ASP A 303 20.20 83.30 -23.21
N LEU A 304 20.41 82.22 -23.97
CA LEU A 304 21.13 82.26 -25.25
C LEU A 304 20.45 83.21 -26.23
N GLN A 305 19.12 83.13 -26.39
CA GLN A 305 18.35 84.04 -27.24
C GLN A 305 18.49 85.50 -26.80
N LYS A 306 18.38 85.77 -25.48
CA LYS A 306 18.59 87.12 -24.92
C LYS A 306 20.00 87.63 -25.22
N LYS A 307 21.05 86.81 -25.07
CA LYS A 307 22.43 87.22 -25.38
C LYS A 307 22.65 87.43 -26.87
N MET A 308 22.06 86.61 -27.74
CA MET A 308 22.10 86.81 -29.19
C MET A 308 21.43 88.12 -29.61
N ALA A 309 20.31 88.48 -28.98
CA ALA A 309 19.65 89.77 -29.21
C ALA A 309 20.51 90.96 -28.77
N ASN A 310 21.17 90.86 -27.60
CA ASN A 310 22.11 91.88 -27.13
C ASN A 310 23.32 92.03 -28.07
N LEU A 311 23.86 90.91 -28.56
CA LEU A 311 24.98 90.94 -29.51
C LEU A 311 24.57 91.64 -30.81
N LYS A 312 23.37 91.32 -31.33
CA LYS A 312 22.80 92.00 -32.50
C LYS A 312 22.65 93.51 -32.28
N LEU A 313 22.23 93.94 -31.09
CA LEU A 313 22.14 95.35 -30.73
C LEU A 313 23.51 96.03 -30.71
N ALA A 314 24.51 95.40 -30.08
CA ALA A 314 25.88 95.92 -30.04
C ALA A 314 26.50 96.04 -31.44
N HIS A 315 26.33 95.02 -32.29
CA HIS A 315 26.73 95.07 -33.72
C HIS A 315 26.06 96.22 -34.46
N THR A 316 24.74 96.39 -34.29
CA THR A 316 23.99 97.46 -34.96
C THR A 316 24.45 98.84 -34.49
N ARG A 317 24.71 99.00 -33.19
CA ARG A 317 25.25 100.26 -32.62
C ARG A 317 26.64 100.58 -33.17
N LEU A 318 27.54 99.59 -33.24
CA LEU A 318 28.88 99.75 -33.81
C LEU A 318 28.82 100.13 -35.29
N GLU A 319 28.01 99.45 -36.08
CA GLU A 319 27.81 99.72 -37.51
C GLU A 319 27.22 101.12 -37.73
N THR A 320 26.18 101.50 -36.97
CA THR A 320 25.54 102.82 -37.11
C THR A 320 26.53 103.96 -36.82
N ARG A 321 27.48 103.75 -35.90
CA ARG A 321 28.51 104.73 -35.55
C ARG A 321 29.57 104.93 -36.64
N THR A 322 29.62 104.07 -37.67
CA THR A 322 30.50 104.24 -38.84
C THR A 322 30.00 105.31 -39.81
N TYR A 323 28.71 105.66 -39.77
CA TYR A 323 28.11 106.71 -40.61
C TYR A 323 28.31 108.13 -40.07
N ARG A 324 29.07 108.30 -38.97
CA ARG A 324 29.37 109.64 -38.42
C ARG A 324 30.23 110.44 -39.42
N PRO A 325 29.93 111.72 -39.69
CA PRO A 325 30.65 112.48 -40.72
C PRO A 325 32.00 113.03 -40.22
N ASN A 326 33.00 113.03 -41.11
CA ASN A 326 34.29 113.74 -40.96
C ASN A 326 35.04 113.42 -39.65
N MET A 327 35.35 114.45 -38.85
CA MET A 327 36.10 114.36 -37.59
C MET A 327 35.33 113.68 -36.44
N GLU A 328 34.01 113.45 -36.60
CA GLU A 328 33.20 112.73 -35.62
C GLU A 328 33.41 111.19 -35.66
N LEU A 329 34.21 110.68 -36.61
CA LEU A 329 34.73 109.31 -36.65
C LEU A 329 35.83 109.08 -35.60
N CYS A 330 35.49 109.38 -34.34
CA CYS A 330 36.37 109.23 -33.20
C CYS A 330 36.19 107.84 -32.55
N ARG A 331 37.30 107.21 -32.19
CA ARG A 331 37.33 106.06 -31.26
C ARG A 331 37.25 106.58 -29.83
N ASP A 332 36.05 107.01 -29.46
CA ASP A 332 35.75 107.47 -28.12
C ASP A 332 35.51 106.29 -27.15
N GLN A 333 35.28 106.63 -25.88
CA GLN A 333 35.07 105.63 -24.83
C GLN A 333 33.84 104.75 -25.08
N ALA A 334 32.81 105.28 -25.75
CA ALA A 334 31.64 104.49 -26.15
C ALA A 334 31.98 103.47 -27.24
N GLN A 335 32.86 103.81 -28.20
CA GLN A 335 33.34 102.87 -29.22
C GLN A 335 34.13 101.72 -28.59
N HIS A 336 35.02 102.03 -27.65
CA HIS A 336 35.78 101.02 -26.91
C HIS A 336 34.86 100.11 -26.08
N GLY A 337 33.93 100.70 -25.31
CA GLY A 337 32.98 99.94 -24.50
C GLY A 337 32.07 99.01 -25.31
N LEU A 338 31.56 99.44 -26.47
CA LEU A 338 30.77 98.59 -27.36
C LEU A 338 31.60 97.45 -27.99
N THR A 339 32.88 97.69 -28.27
CA THR A 339 33.78 96.66 -28.80
C THR A 339 34.08 95.60 -27.74
N ASP A 340 34.30 96.01 -26.49
CA ASP A 340 34.49 95.09 -25.37
C ASP A 340 33.19 94.29 -25.07
N GLU A 341 32.03 94.95 -25.15
CA GLU A 341 30.71 94.31 -25.01
C GLU A 341 30.50 93.18 -26.03
N VAL A 342 30.90 93.38 -27.29
CA VAL A 342 30.82 92.34 -28.34
C VAL A 342 31.68 91.13 -27.98
N HIS A 343 32.96 91.31 -27.66
CA HIS A 343 33.85 90.20 -27.31
C HIS A 343 33.35 89.42 -26.07
N GLN A 344 32.83 90.13 -25.07
CA GLN A 344 32.25 89.49 -23.88
C GLN A 344 30.97 88.69 -24.21
N LEU A 345 30.09 89.24 -25.05
CA LEU A 345 28.87 88.56 -25.48
C LEU A 345 29.17 87.33 -26.35
N GLU A 346 30.14 87.42 -27.28
CA GLU A 346 30.58 86.27 -28.07
C GLU A 346 31.14 85.15 -27.20
N GLY A 347 31.99 85.48 -26.21
CA GLY A 347 32.51 84.53 -25.23
C GLY A 347 31.41 83.89 -24.38
N THR A 348 30.43 84.69 -23.92
CA THR A 348 29.30 84.20 -23.12
C THR A 348 28.39 83.28 -23.95
N ILE A 349 28.11 83.64 -25.20
CA ILE A 349 27.32 82.82 -26.14
C ILE A 349 28.02 81.49 -26.42
N ALA A 350 29.34 81.50 -26.62
CA ALA A 350 30.11 80.28 -26.82
C ALA A 350 30.04 79.36 -25.58
N ALA A 351 30.18 79.93 -24.38
CA ALA A 351 30.07 79.18 -23.12
C ALA A 351 28.66 78.59 -22.91
N LEU A 352 27.60 79.36 -23.18
CA LEU A 352 26.21 78.89 -23.10
C LEU A 352 25.95 77.76 -24.11
N LYS A 353 26.42 77.90 -25.35
CA LYS A 353 26.31 76.84 -26.38
C LYS A 353 27.04 75.57 -25.97
N GLN A 354 28.23 75.69 -25.38
CA GLN A 354 28.98 74.53 -24.88
C GLN A 354 28.23 73.83 -23.75
N LYS A 355 27.67 74.59 -22.80
CA LYS A 355 26.94 74.00 -21.67
C LYS A 355 25.63 73.34 -22.12
N MET A 356 24.94 73.92 -23.10
CA MET A 356 23.76 73.34 -23.72
C MET A 356 24.09 72.01 -24.43
N ALA A 357 25.20 71.94 -25.17
CA ALA A 357 25.65 70.71 -25.82
C ALA A 357 26.08 69.59 -24.84
N GLN A 358 26.38 69.93 -23.58
CA GLN A 358 26.66 68.96 -22.52
C GLN A 358 25.41 68.48 -21.79
N SER A 359 24.30 69.22 -21.91
CA SER A 359 23.05 68.95 -21.19
C SER A 359 22.04 68.20 -22.08
N GLN A 360 22.34 68.07 -23.38
CA GLN A 360 21.65 67.24 -24.37
C GLN A 360 22.37 65.89 -24.48
#